data_AF-A0A4V6RCT1-F1
#
_entry.id   AF-A0A4V6RCT1-F1
#
_cell.length_a   1.000
_cell.length_b   1.000
_cell.length_c   1.000
_cell.angle_alpha   90.00
_cell.angle_beta   90.00
_cell.angle_gamma   90.00
#
_symmetry.space_group_name_H-M   'P 1'
#
loop_
_entity.id
_entity.type
_entity.pdbx_description
1 polymer ?
#
loop_
_entity_poly.entity_id
_entity_poly.type
_entity_poly.pdbx_seq_one_letter_code
_entity_poly.pdbx_strand_id
1 'polypeptide(L)'
;MKSFLIAFIGELALFAQLSLFAQYRVTVPYVKENGKITINAEVNGHQGRFLVDTGAPCSLTYSFMQRAGIVPFDSVQVQDSNGHLLTTRVAELESLKLDGFTFSCLQAICLEKDNIVENFKIDGIK
;
A
#
# COMPACT_ATOMS: atom_id res chain seq x y z
N MET A 1 11.11 -17.33 -51.55
CA MET A 1 10.20 -16.34 -50.93
C MET A 1 9.53 -16.84 -49.65
N LYS A 2 9.07 -18.10 -49.55
CA LYS A 2 8.43 -18.63 -48.33
C LYS A 2 9.37 -18.82 -47.13
N SER A 3 10.67 -19.11 -47.35
CA SER A 3 11.64 -19.27 -46.25
C SER A 3 12.07 -17.96 -45.58
N PHE A 4 12.09 -16.84 -46.31
CA PHE A 4 12.44 -15.53 -45.76
C PHE A 4 11.36 -14.96 -44.84
N LEU A 5 10.09 -15.26 -45.11
CA LEU A 5 8.96 -14.78 -44.29
C LEU A 5 8.89 -15.50 -42.92
N ILE A 6 9.32 -16.76 -42.86
CA ILE A 6 9.32 -17.56 -41.62
C ILE A 6 10.46 -17.12 -40.68
N ALA A 7 11.63 -16.76 -41.23
CA ALA A 7 12.75 -16.24 -40.44
C ALA A 7 12.42 -14.90 -39.77
N PHE A 8 11.72 -14.00 -40.48
CA PHE A 8 11.34 -12.68 -39.97
C PHE A 8 10.33 -12.75 -38.80
N ILE A 9 9.39 -13.69 -38.85
CA ILE A 9 8.40 -13.91 -37.78
C ILE A 9 9.04 -14.58 -36.55
N GLY A 10 10.00 -15.48 -36.77
CA GLY A 10 10.75 -16.13 -35.70
C GLY A 10 11.62 -15.17 -34.90
N GLU A 11 12.29 -14.22 -35.56
CA GLU A 11 13.08 -13.18 -34.88
C GLU A 11 12.19 -12.20 -34.09
N LEU A 12 11.02 -11.82 -34.62
CA LEU A 12 10.08 -10.95 -33.92
C LEU A 12 9.50 -11.60 -32.64
N ALA A 13 9.24 -12.91 -32.69
CA ALA A 13 8.76 -13.68 -31.54
C ALA A 13 9.82 -13.83 -30.44
N LEU A 14 11.11 -13.89 -30.82
CA LEU A 14 12.22 -13.95 -29.86
C LEU A 14 12.47 -12.60 -29.17
N PHE A 15 12.28 -11.48 -29.88
CA PHE A 15 12.34 -10.13 -29.29
C PHE A 15 11.19 -9.84 -28.32
N ALA A 16 9.99 -10.39 -28.56
CA ALA A 16 8.85 -10.24 -27.66
C ALA A 16 8.99 -11.04 -26.34
N GLN A 17 9.80 -12.11 -26.34
CA GLN A 17 10.04 -12.92 -25.13
C GLN A 17 11.06 -12.27 -24.18
N LEU A 18 11.94 -11.40 -24.68
CA LEU A 18 12.91 -10.65 -23.88
C LEU A 18 12.28 -9.51 -23.06
N SER A 19 11.03 -9.11 -23.35
CA SER A 19 10.32 -8.08 -22.59
C SER A 19 9.51 -8.62 -21.39
N LEU A 20 9.54 -9.92 -21.11
CA LEU A 20 8.67 -10.53 -20.09
C LEU A 20 9.20 -10.42 -18.65
N PHE A 21 10.41 -9.91 -18.45
CA PHE A 21 10.81 -9.44 -17.12
C PHE A 21 10.36 -8.00 -16.95
N ALA A 22 9.06 -7.81 -16.73
CA ALA A 22 8.54 -6.57 -16.18
C ALA A 22 9.34 -6.26 -14.91
N GLN A 23 10.13 -5.19 -14.93
CA GLN A 23 10.91 -4.79 -13.79
C GLN A 23 9.92 -4.37 -12.68
N TYR A 24 9.74 -5.19 -11.64
CA TYR A 24 8.81 -4.93 -10.53
C TYR A 24 9.27 -3.76 -9.62
N ARG A 25 10.02 -2.80 -10.16
CA ARG A 25 10.61 -1.72 -9.40
C ARG A 25 9.74 -0.48 -9.53
N VAL A 26 9.19 -0.03 -8.41
CA VAL A 26 8.60 1.30 -8.29
C VAL A 26 9.46 2.16 -7.40
N THR A 27 9.61 3.43 -7.76
CA THR A 27 10.29 4.44 -6.95
C THR A 27 9.23 5.33 -6.35
N VAL A 28 9.01 5.23 -5.04
CA VAL A 28 8.01 6.02 -4.34
C VAL A 28 8.68 7.29 -3.79
N PRO A 29 8.22 8.50 -4.16
CA PRO A 29 8.71 9.73 -3.56
C PRO A 29 8.30 9.78 -2.09
N TYR A 30 9.20 10.28 -1.25
CA TYR A 30 8.97 10.39 0.19
C TYR A 30 9.43 11.73 0.73
N VAL A 31 8.87 12.12 1.88
CA VAL A 31 9.29 13.29 2.63
C VAL A 31 9.88 12.85 3.97
N LYS A 32 11.04 13.40 4.33
CA LYS A 32 11.65 13.21 5.65
C LYS A 32 11.39 14.41 6.55
N GLU A 33 10.64 14.21 7.61
CA GLU A 33 10.29 15.24 8.60
C GLU A 33 10.56 14.70 10.00
N ASN A 34 11.26 15.46 10.85
CA ASN A 34 11.56 15.07 12.23
C ASN A 34 12.19 13.66 12.37
N GLY A 35 13.03 13.28 11.39
CA GLY A 35 13.66 11.97 11.36
C GLY A 35 12.76 10.80 10.95
N LYS A 36 11.50 11.06 10.58
CA LYS A 36 10.51 10.09 10.10
C LYS A 36 10.32 10.21 8.59
N ILE A 37 9.91 9.11 7.95
CA ILE A 37 9.63 9.04 6.52
C ILE A 37 8.13 8.99 6.31
N THR A 38 7.61 9.81 5.41
CA THR A 38 6.21 9.79 5.01
C THR A 38 6.09 9.67 3.50
N ILE A 39 5.05 8.98 3.05
CA ILE A 39 4.72 8.79 1.63
C ILE A 39 3.27 9.19 1.39
N ASN A 40 2.93 9.56 0.17
CA ASN A 40 1.55 9.66 -0.26
C ASN A 40 1.14 8.35 -0.91
N ALA A 41 -0.05 7.86 -0.57
CA ALA A 41 -0.65 6.68 -1.16
C ALA A 41 -2.15 6.89 -1.36
N GLU A 42 -2.74 6.11 -2.24
CA GLU A 42 -4.18 6.10 -2.44
C GLU A 42 -4.75 4.81 -1.88
N VAL A 43 -5.77 4.90 -1.02
CA VAL A 43 -6.50 3.74 -0.49
C VAL A 43 -7.93 3.83 -0.96
N ASN A 44 -8.41 2.81 -1.67
CA ASN A 44 -9.76 2.76 -2.23
C ASN A 44 -10.15 4.03 -3.01
N GLY A 45 -9.23 4.62 -3.77
CA GLY A 45 -9.46 5.87 -4.52
C GLY A 45 -9.26 7.16 -3.72
N HIS A 46 -8.96 7.09 -2.42
CA HIS A 46 -8.76 8.25 -1.54
C HIS A 46 -7.28 8.47 -1.23
N GLN A 47 -6.79 9.68 -1.55
CA GLN A 47 -5.42 10.10 -1.26
C GLN A 47 -5.20 10.28 0.25
N GLY A 48 -4.07 9.77 0.75
CA GLY A 48 -3.66 9.91 2.14
C GLY A 48 -2.15 9.95 2.32
N ARG A 49 -1.73 10.46 3.48
CA ARG A 49 -0.33 10.57 3.90
C ARG A 49 0.00 9.51 4.93
N PHE A 50 0.97 8.65 4.66
CA PHE A 50 1.29 7.50 5.48
C PHE A 50 2.68 7.60 6.08
N LEU A 51 2.79 7.30 7.37
CA LEU A 51 4.08 7.13 8.04
C LEU A 51 4.65 5.76 7.66
N VAL A 52 5.91 5.72 7.27
CA VAL A 52 6.61 4.45 7.02
C VAL A 52 7.16 3.90 8.33
N ASP A 53 6.66 2.74 8.77
CA ASP A 53 7.09 2.06 10.00
C ASP A 53 7.11 0.54 9.81
N THR A 54 8.31 0.00 9.60
CA THR A 54 8.52 -1.44 9.36
C THR A 54 8.20 -2.31 10.58
N GLY A 55 8.09 -1.71 11.78
CA GLY A 55 7.75 -2.42 13.01
C GLY A 55 6.25 -2.45 13.31
N ALA A 56 5.43 -1.73 12.54
CA ALA A 56 4.00 -1.62 12.77
C ALA A 56 3.19 -2.43 11.75
N PRO A 57 2.00 -2.93 12.13
CA PRO A 57 1.03 -3.42 11.16
C PRO A 57 0.54 -2.26 10.28
N CYS A 58 0.05 -2.59 9.09
CA CYS A 58 -0.65 -1.62 8.26
C CYS A 58 -1.87 -1.10 9.04
N SER A 59 -2.04 0.22 9.13
CA SER A 59 -3.10 0.81 9.92
C SER A 59 -3.68 2.07 9.29
N LEU A 60 -4.96 2.32 9.56
CA LEU A 60 -5.68 3.52 9.14
C LEU A 60 -6.16 4.30 10.36
N THR A 61 -6.07 5.62 10.28
CA THR A 61 -6.67 6.52 11.27
C THR A 61 -8.19 6.58 11.14
N TYR A 62 -8.86 6.86 12.27
CA TYR A 62 -10.31 7.02 12.32
C TYR A 62 -10.81 8.05 11.29
N SER A 63 -10.19 9.23 11.25
CA SER A 63 -10.55 10.32 10.35
C SER A 63 -10.35 9.97 8.88
N PHE A 64 -9.30 9.22 8.53
CA PHE A 64 -9.11 8.74 7.16
C PHE A 64 -10.19 7.73 6.76
N MET A 65 -10.51 6.77 7.63
CA MET A 65 -11.57 5.79 7.37
C MET A 65 -12.93 6.48 7.15
N GLN A 66 -13.28 7.48 7.96
CA GLN A 66 -14.50 8.26 7.77
C GLN A 66 -14.52 8.99 6.42
N ARG A 67 -13.40 9.63 6.04
CA ARG A 67 -13.26 10.31 4.75
C ARG A 67 -13.34 9.37 3.55
N ALA A 68 -12.80 8.16 3.69
CA ALA A 68 -12.72 7.17 2.62
C ALA A 68 -13.92 6.20 2.60
N GLY A 69 -14.88 6.36 3.52
CA GLY A 69 -16.03 5.46 3.63
C GLY A 69 -15.66 4.01 4.00
N ILE A 70 -14.50 3.81 4.63
CA ILE A 70 -14.01 2.47 5.00
C ILE A 70 -14.64 2.06 6.34
N VAL A 71 -15.31 0.91 6.33
CA VAL A 71 -16.00 0.37 7.50
C VAL A 71 -15.26 -0.88 8.00
N PRO A 72 -14.88 -0.95 9.29
CA PRO A 72 -14.28 -2.17 9.84
C PRO A 72 -15.26 -3.34 9.78
N PHE A 73 -14.76 -4.55 9.49
CA PHE A 73 -15.58 -5.76 9.34
C PHE A 73 -15.39 -6.78 10.46
N ASP A 74 -14.29 -6.71 11.21
CA ASP A 74 -13.98 -7.65 12.29
C ASP A 74 -13.08 -7.00 13.37
N SER A 75 -12.64 -7.78 14.35
CA SER A 75 -11.70 -7.42 15.39
C SER A 75 -10.62 -8.49 15.59
N VAL A 76 -9.41 -8.05 15.93
CA VAL A 76 -8.25 -8.91 16.15
C VAL A 76 -7.52 -8.51 17.43
N GLN A 77 -6.89 -9.48 18.10
CA GLN A 77 -5.98 -9.20 19.20
C GLN A 77 -4.58 -8.92 18.66
N VAL A 78 -3.98 -7.82 19.06
CA VAL A 78 -2.61 -7.42 18.71
C VAL A 78 -1.80 -7.15 19.97
N GLN A 79 -0.50 -7.37 19.90
CA GLN A 79 0.44 -7.04 20.97
C GLN A 79 1.21 -5.78 20.58
N ASP A 80 1.24 -4.78 21.47
CA ASP A 80 2.06 -3.59 21.25
C ASP A 80 3.55 -3.84 21.55
N SER A 81 4.39 -2.85 21.27
CA SER A 81 5.83 -2.92 21.52
C SER A 81 6.21 -3.04 23.01
N ASN A 82 5.27 -2.76 23.92
CA ASN A 82 5.46 -2.88 25.37
C ASN A 82 4.93 -4.21 25.91
N GLY A 83 4.47 -5.11 25.03
CA GLY A 83 3.94 -6.43 25.38
C GLY A 83 2.46 -6.43 25.79
N HIS A 84 1.78 -5.29 25.72
CA HIS A 84 0.36 -5.18 26.07
C HIS A 84 -0.52 -5.76 24.97
N LEU A 85 -1.45 -6.64 25.34
CA LEU A 85 -2.45 -7.18 24.43
C LEU A 85 -3.65 -6.26 24.34
N LEU A 86 -3.99 -5.82 23.14
CA LEU A 86 -5.16 -5.00 22.86
C LEU A 86 -6.03 -5.64 21.76
N THR A 87 -7.33 -5.46 21.85
CA THR A 87 -8.26 -5.81 20.77
C THR A 87 -8.48 -4.57 19.91
N THR A 88 -8.20 -4.68 18.62
CA THR A 88 -8.42 -3.60 17.64
C THR A 88 -9.35 -4.07 16.53
N ARG A 89 -10.05 -3.14 15.89
CA ARG A 89 -10.85 -3.42 14.70
C ARG A 89 -9.95 -3.59 13.47
N VAL A 90 -10.42 -4.31 12.47
CA VAL A 90 -9.74 -4.50 11.17
C VAL A 90 -10.68 -4.15 10.02
N ALA A 91 -10.12 -3.54 8.97
CA ALA A 91 -10.81 -3.21 7.73
C ALA A 91 -10.10 -3.85 6.54
N GLU A 92 -10.86 -4.17 5.50
CA GLU A 92 -10.33 -4.60 4.21
C GLU A 92 -10.08 -3.39 3.32
N LEU A 93 -8.93 -3.40 2.63
CA LEU A 93 -8.59 -2.42 1.62
C LEU A 93 -8.73 -3.09 0.25
N GLU A 94 -9.68 -2.62 -0.55
CA GLU A 94 -9.85 -3.04 -1.94
C GLU A 94 -8.59 -2.73 -2.75
N SER A 95 -7.98 -1.57 -2.48
CA SER A 95 -6.72 -1.16 -3.09
C SER A 95 -5.86 -0.30 -2.16
N LEU A 96 -4.55 -0.51 -2.23
CA LEU A 96 -3.52 0.44 -1.81
C LEU A 96 -2.62 0.69 -3.01
N LYS A 97 -2.62 1.93 -3.51
CA LYS A 97 -1.86 2.32 -4.69
C LYS A 97 -0.71 3.25 -4.29
N LEU A 98 0.47 2.89 -4.77
CA LEU A 98 1.72 3.63 -4.66
C LEU A 98 2.22 3.88 -6.08
N ASP A 99 2.01 5.10 -6.59
CA ASP A 99 2.37 5.49 -7.95
C ASP A 99 1.83 4.49 -9.00
N GLY A 100 2.69 3.85 -9.78
CA GLY A 100 2.33 2.88 -10.81
C GLY A 100 1.99 1.47 -10.30
N PHE A 101 1.96 1.23 -8.99
CA PHE A 101 1.70 -0.09 -8.40
C PHE A 101 0.46 -0.09 -7.52
N THR A 102 -0.35 -1.14 -7.66
CA THR A 102 -1.55 -1.36 -6.84
C THR A 102 -1.46 -2.70 -6.13
N PHE A 103 -1.60 -2.67 -4.82
CA PHE A 103 -1.84 -3.85 -3.99
C PHE A 103 -3.35 -3.99 -3.78
N SER A 104 -3.85 -5.23 -3.81
CA SER A 104 -5.25 -5.56 -3.54
C SER A 104 -5.36 -6.59 -2.42
N CYS A 105 -6.55 -6.73 -1.84
CA CYS A 105 -6.85 -7.71 -0.79
C CYS A 105 -5.94 -7.54 0.44
N LEU A 106 -5.73 -6.29 0.86
CA LEU A 106 -4.97 -5.97 2.06
C LEU A 106 -5.91 -5.81 3.26
N GLN A 107 -5.36 -6.01 4.45
CA GLN A 107 -6.03 -5.67 5.71
C GLN A 107 -5.24 -4.60 6.43
N ALA A 108 -5.96 -3.71 7.11
CA ALA A 108 -5.38 -2.71 7.99
C ALA A 108 -6.08 -2.71 9.33
N ILE A 109 -5.31 -2.53 10.41
CA ILE A 109 -5.90 -2.29 11.72
C ILE A 109 -6.46 -0.86 11.79
N CYS A 110 -7.54 -0.70 12.52
CA CYS A 110 -8.28 0.55 12.63
C CYS A 110 -7.84 1.26 13.91
N LEU A 111 -7.08 2.35 13.77
CA LEU A 111 -6.71 3.18 14.92
C LEU A 111 -7.96 3.86 15.48
N GLU A 112 -8.06 3.91 16.80
CA GLU A 112 -9.19 4.53 17.48
C GLU A 112 -9.26 6.03 17.23
N LYS A 113 -10.45 6.60 17.46
CA LYS A 113 -10.66 8.05 17.39
C LYS A 113 -9.71 8.77 18.37
N ASP A 114 -9.20 9.93 17.95
CA ASP A 114 -8.30 10.77 18.74
C ASP A 114 -6.91 10.14 18.97
N ASN A 115 -6.53 9.12 18.18
CA ASN A 115 -5.19 8.57 18.17
C ASN A 115 -4.15 9.66 17.84
N ILE A 116 -3.03 9.66 18.57
CA ILE A 116 -1.99 10.70 18.46
C ILE A 116 -1.43 10.88 17.04
N VAL A 117 -1.48 9.84 16.20
CA VAL A 117 -1.04 9.88 14.79
C VAL A 117 -1.81 10.95 14.00
N GLU A 118 -3.09 11.17 14.29
CA GLU A 118 -3.93 12.17 13.59
C GLU A 118 -3.44 13.61 13.81
N ASN A 119 -2.83 13.90 14.97
CA ASN A 119 -2.29 15.22 15.29
C ASN A 119 -1.13 15.61 14.35
N PHE A 120 -0.45 14.62 13.77
CA PHE A 120 0.64 14.82 12.81
C PHE A 120 0.16 14.87 11.36
N LYS A 121 -1.16 14.90 11.11
CA LYS A 121 -1.75 14.88 9.75
C LYS A 121 -1.31 13.66 8.94
N ILE A 122 -1.18 12.53 9.64
CA ILE A 122 -0.91 11.22 9.07
C ILE A 122 -2.23 10.44 9.03
N ASP A 123 -2.54 9.88 7.88
CA ASP A 123 -3.77 9.13 7.60
C ASP A 123 -3.64 7.63 7.96
N GLY A 124 -2.42 7.12 8.07
CA GLY A 124 -2.15 5.74 8.44
C GLY A 124 -0.66 5.40 8.57
N ILE A 125 -0.36 4.14 8.88
CA ILE A 125 1.01 3.62 9.01
C ILE A 125 1.20 2.46 8.03
N LYS A 126 2.34 2.40 7.34
CA LYS A 126 2.65 1.36 6.35
C LYS A 126 4.11 0.89 6.34
#